data_AF-A0A0N4YPX7-F1
#
_entry.id   AF-A0A0N4YPX7-F1
#
_cell.length_a   1.000
_cell.length_b   1.000
_cell.length_c   1.000
_cell.angle_alpha   90.00
_cell.angle_beta   90.00
_cell.angle_gamma   90.00
#
_symmetry.space_group_name_H-M   'P 1'
#
loop_
_entity.id
_entity.type
_entity.pdbx_description
1 polymer ?
#
loop_
_entity_poly.entity_id
_entity_poly.type
_entity_poly.pdbx_seq_one_letter_code
_entity_poly.pdbx_strand_id
1 'polypeptide(L)'
;MGALDGKHIACVCPNRSGSRFFTYKNYYSLVLLALVDANYKCVLYDLGAPGRSSDAGIFMTSSMKTLLEESEDDFPSDVNLEGLGTVPCHFLVDQGFRLTTRFMRPYPNAEAASNSRKRYFNYKMNSARSVVENYFGMLAGRFRLLLRRVHGTPEKIKDIVLSLMVTYDISLL
;
A
#
# COMPACT_ATOMS: atom_id res chain seq x y z
N MET A 1 5.62 -2.17 -13.17
CA MET A 1 4.84 -1.31 -12.25
C MET A 1 4.52 -2.06 -10.97
N GLY A 2 4.16 -1.34 -9.90
CA GLY A 2 4.20 -1.80 -8.52
C GLY A 2 2.86 -2.24 -7.92
N ALA A 3 2.88 -2.39 -6.59
CA ALA A 3 1.71 -2.69 -5.78
C ALA A 3 1.54 -1.62 -4.68
N LEU A 4 0.29 -1.30 -4.37
CA LEU A 4 -0.09 -0.33 -3.35
C LEU A 4 -0.82 -1.06 -2.22
N ASP A 5 -0.36 -0.85 -0.99
CA ASP A 5 -0.98 -1.45 0.19
C ASP A 5 -0.69 -0.63 1.46
N GLY A 6 -1.51 -0.87 2.49
CA GLY A 6 -1.39 -0.24 3.80
C GLY A 6 -0.58 -1.07 4.79
N LYS A 7 0.27 -0.39 5.56
CA LYS A 7 0.93 -0.95 6.74
C LYS A 7 0.50 -0.19 8.00
N HIS A 8 -0.01 -0.92 8.98
CA HIS A 8 -0.20 -0.37 10.32
C HIS A 8 1.14 -0.24 11.06
N ILE A 9 1.44 0.98 11.50
CA ILE A 9 2.52 1.29 12.44
C ILE A 9 1.91 1.37 13.83
N ALA A 10 2.10 0.31 14.61
CA ALA A 10 1.57 0.23 15.96
C ALA A 10 2.22 1.30 16.85
N CYS A 11 1.41 2.00 17.65
CA CYS A 11 1.88 3.01 18.57
C CYS A 11 1.19 2.89 19.93
N VAL A 12 1.76 3.55 20.93
CA VAL A 12 1.05 3.85 22.18
C VAL A 12 0.01 4.93 21.91
N CYS A 13 -1.10 4.89 22.66
CA CYS A 13 -2.18 5.87 22.57
C CYS A 13 -1.60 7.31 22.50
N PRO A 14 -1.76 8.01 21.37
CA PRO A 14 -1.31 9.38 21.29
C PRO A 14 -2.06 10.26 22.28
N ASN A 15 -1.36 11.22 22.89
CA ASN A 15 -1.94 12.09 23.91
C ASN A 15 -3.21 12.77 23.40
N ARG A 16 -4.30 12.68 24.17
CA ARG A 16 -5.61 13.30 23.88
C ARG A 16 -6.22 12.90 22.53
N SER A 17 -5.84 11.74 21.95
CA SER A 17 -6.39 11.33 20.64
C SER A 17 -7.76 10.66 20.70
N GLY A 18 -8.24 10.31 21.90
CA GLY A 18 -9.40 9.44 22.06
C GLY A 18 -9.22 8.16 21.23
N SER A 19 -10.28 7.72 20.55
CA SER A 19 -10.27 6.54 19.68
C SER A 19 -9.83 6.82 18.24
N ARG A 20 -9.36 8.03 17.90
CA ARG A 20 -9.04 8.41 16.50
C ARG A 20 -8.09 7.42 15.82
N PHE A 21 -7.02 7.02 16.50
CA PHE A 21 -6.02 6.06 16.00
C PHE A 21 -6.29 4.62 16.43
N PHE A 22 -7.38 4.38 17.17
CA PHE A 22 -7.72 3.05 17.67
C PHE A 22 -8.32 2.22 16.54
N THR A 23 -7.66 1.10 16.25
CA THR A 23 -8.06 0.17 15.18
C THR A 23 -9.13 -0.80 15.67
N TYR A 24 -9.83 -1.44 14.73
CA TYR A 24 -10.72 -2.57 15.04
C TYR A 24 -9.99 -3.78 15.63
N LYS A 25 -8.66 -3.84 15.50
CA LYS A 25 -7.79 -4.89 16.07
C LYS A 25 -7.35 -4.59 17.52
N ASN A 26 -8.01 -3.64 18.20
CA ASN A 26 -7.79 -3.29 19.61
C ASN A 26 -6.37 -2.78 19.95
N TYR A 27 -5.75 -2.02 19.04
CA TYR A 27 -4.52 -1.27 19.30
C TYR A 27 -4.51 0.06 18.55
N TYR A 28 -3.63 0.99 18.94
CA TYR A 28 -3.45 2.28 18.27
C TYR A 28 -2.45 2.17 17.12
N SER A 29 -2.75 2.76 15.98
CA SER A 29 -1.80 2.81 14.87
C SER A 29 -1.96 4.02 13.97
N LEU A 30 -0.85 4.36 13.32
CA LEU A 30 -0.81 5.18 12.12
C LEU A 30 -0.74 4.27 10.90
N VAL A 31 -1.43 4.61 9.83
CA VAL A 31 -1.33 3.88 8.56
C VAL A 31 -0.27 4.54 7.68
N LEU A 32 0.64 3.72 7.18
CA LEU A 32 1.53 4.01 6.06
C LEU A 32 0.89 3.38 4.82
N LEU A 33 0.43 4.19 3.87
CA LEU A 33 0.04 3.72 2.55
C LEU A 33 1.26 3.87 1.63
N ALA A 34 1.72 2.79 1.00
CA ALA A 34 2.93 2.83 0.16
C ALA A 34 2.74 2.10 -1.16
N LEU A 35 3.20 2.75 -2.23
CA LEU A 35 3.36 2.18 -3.56
C LEU A 35 4.79 1.69 -3.71
N VAL A 36 4.95 0.39 -3.98
CA VAL A 36 6.25 -0.29 -4.05
C VAL A 36 6.42 -0.93 -5.41
N ASP A 37 7.56 -0.68 -6.06
CA ASP A 37 7.87 -1.26 -7.38
C ASP A 37 8.36 -2.72 -7.30
N ALA A 38 8.63 -3.32 -8.46
CA ALA A 38 9.12 -4.71 -8.55
C ALA A 38 10.53 -4.92 -7.94
N ASN A 39 11.30 -3.84 -7.72
CA ASN A 39 12.63 -3.87 -7.12
C ASN A 39 12.59 -3.62 -5.61
N TYR A 40 11.39 -3.66 -5.00
CA TYR A 40 11.18 -3.38 -3.59
C TYR A 40 11.62 -1.97 -3.16
N LYS A 41 11.46 -0.98 -4.03
CA LYS A 41 11.65 0.44 -3.71
C LYS A 41 10.31 1.10 -3.49
N CYS A 42 10.21 1.93 -2.45
CA CYS A 42 9.02 2.75 -2.25
C CYS A 42 9.07 3.94 -3.21
N VAL A 43 8.12 3.99 -4.15
CA VAL A 43 8.03 5.04 -5.16
C VAL A 43 7.22 6.22 -4.65
N LEU A 44 6.15 5.94 -3.91
CA LEU A 44 5.24 6.94 -3.40
C LEU A 44 4.62 6.47 -2.09
N TYR A 45 4.37 7.38 -1.16
CA TYR A 45 3.77 7.06 0.13
C TYR A 45 2.84 8.17 0.64
N ASP A 46 1.93 7.79 1.53
CA ASP A 46 1.19 8.70 2.41
C ASP A 46 1.25 8.11 3.82
N LEU A 47 1.60 8.94 4.82
CA LEU A 47 1.91 8.47 6.16
C LEU A 47 1.16 9.25 7.23
N GLY A 48 0.51 8.48 8.11
CA GLY A 48 -0.04 8.97 9.36
C GLY A 48 -1.55 9.13 9.37
N ALA A 49 -2.24 8.51 8.43
CA ALA A 49 -3.67 8.38 8.51
C ALA A 49 -4.08 7.55 9.74
N PRO A 50 -5.28 7.77 10.30
CA PRO A 50 -5.70 7.05 11.49
C PRO A 50 -5.94 5.57 11.21
N GLY A 51 -5.49 4.69 12.11
CA GLY A 51 -5.60 3.23 11.97
C GLY A 51 -7.00 2.63 11.81
N ARG A 52 -8.06 3.42 12.02
CA ARG A 52 -9.45 3.00 11.74
C ARG A 52 -9.86 3.15 10.28
N SER A 53 -9.10 3.94 9.51
CA SER A 53 -9.40 4.22 8.12
C SER A 53 -8.97 3.04 7.24
N SER A 54 -9.76 2.72 6.21
CA SER A 54 -9.38 1.74 5.20
C SER A 54 -8.35 2.33 4.24
N ASP A 55 -7.51 1.49 3.64
CA ASP A 55 -6.48 1.94 2.70
C ASP A 55 -7.07 2.69 1.50
N ALA A 56 -8.19 2.19 0.96
CA ALA A 56 -8.94 2.88 -0.09
C ALA A 56 -9.46 4.26 0.36
N GLY A 57 -9.95 4.36 1.60
CA GLY A 57 -10.42 5.64 2.16
C GLY A 57 -9.28 6.64 2.35
N ILE A 58 -8.13 6.17 2.81
CA ILE A 58 -6.90 6.97 2.95
C ILE A 58 -6.47 7.48 1.58
N PHE A 59 -6.38 6.59 0.59
CA PHE A 59 -6.00 6.93 -0.77
C PHE A 59 -6.90 8.01 -1.36
N MET A 60 -8.22 7.89 -1.21
CA MET A 60 -9.18 8.86 -1.78
C MET A 60 -8.99 10.30 -1.28
N THR A 61 -8.40 10.49 -0.10
CA THR A 61 -8.12 11.80 0.49
C THR A 61 -6.64 12.17 0.50
N SER A 62 -5.79 11.31 -0.06
CA SER A 62 -4.33 11.46 -0.03
C SER A 62 -3.82 12.42 -1.10
N SER A 63 -2.72 13.11 -0.83
CA SER A 63 -1.95 13.82 -1.85
C SER A 63 -1.39 12.87 -2.90
N MET A 64 -1.19 11.59 -2.53
CA MET A 64 -0.80 10.52 -3.45
C MET A 64 -1.80 10.36 -4.60
N LYS A 65 -3.11 10.39 -4.33
CA LYS A 65 -4.13 10.31 -5.40
C LYS A 65 -4.03 11.50 -6.35
N THR A 66 -3.96 12.72 -5.81
CA THR A 66 -3.83 13.94 -6.61
C THR A 66 -2.61 13.88 -7.52
N LEU A 67 -1.44 13.51 -6.97
CA LEU A 67 -0.22 13.36 -7.74
C LEU A 67 -0.36 12.35 -8.88
N LEU A 68 -0.95 11.17 -8.62
CA LEU A 68 -1.14 10.15 -9.64
C LEU A 68 -2.12 10.59 -10.74
N GLU A 69 -3.15 11.35 -10.41
CA GLU A 69 -4.12 11.89 -11.38
C GLU A 69 -3.53 13.03 -12.22
N GLU A 70 -2.68 13.87 -11.63
CA GLU A 70 -2.00 14.98 -12.31
C GLU A 70 -0.83 14.50 -13.19
N SER A 71 -0.23 13.35 -12.86
CA SER A 71 0.92 12.76 -13.59
C SER A 71 0.50 11.68 -14.58
N GLU A 72 -0.74 11.72 -15.09
CA GLU A 72 -1.29 10.68 -15.97
C GLU A 72 -0.48 10.52 -17.27
N ASP A 73 0.12 11.61 -17.77
CA ASP A 73 0.95 11.61 -18.98
C ASP A 73 2.34 10.99 -18.76
N ASP A 74 2.78 10.82 -17.51
CA ASP A 74 4.08 10.20 -17.17
C ASP A 74 4.02 8.67 -17.20
N PHE A 75 2.82 8.09 -17.33
CA PHE A 75 2.67 6.64 -17.37
C PHE A 75 3.13 6.07 -18.73
N PRO A 76 3.70 4.84 -18.72
CA PRO A 76 4.03 4.15 -19.95
C PRO A 76 2.81 3.99 -20.85
N SER A 77 3.01 4.12 -22.16
CA SER A 77 1.97 3.83 -23.15
C SER A 77 1.47 2.40 -23.01
N ASP A 78 0.22 2.20 -23.43
CA ASP A 78 -0.43 0.89 -23.36
C ASP A 78 0.35 -0.17 -24.14
N VAL A 79 0.34 -1.39 -23.60
CA VAL A 79 1.09 -2.53 -24.16
C VAL A 79 0.14 -3.37 -25.01
N ASN A 80 0.50 -3.63 -26.26
CA ASN A 80 -0.22 -4.59 -27.09
C ASN A 80 0.15 -6.01 -26.67
N LEU A 81 -0.80 -6.71 -26.08
CA LEU A 81 -0.69 -8.14 -25.81
C LEU A 81 -1.26 -8.88 -27.02
N GLU A 82 -0.37 -9.34 -27.90
CA GLU A 82 -0.72 -10.03 -29.14
C GLU A 82 -1.90 -11.01 -28.96
N GLY A 83 -2.95 -10.85 -29.78
CA GLY A 83 -4.16 -11.68 -29.72
C GLY A 83 -5.13 -11.40 -28.56
N LEU A 84 -4.74 -10.59 -27.58
CA LEU A 84 -5.56 -10.16 -26.43
C LEU A 84 -5.91 -8.66 -26.47
N GLY A 85 -5.19 -7.89 -27.27
CA GLY A 85 -5.41 -6.46 -27.49
C GLY A 85 -4.51 -5.58 -26.64
N THR A 86 -4.77 -4.27 -26.72
CA THR A 86 -4.01 -3.25 -26.01
C THR A 86 -4.46 -3.15 -24.55
N VAL A 87 -3.50 -3.23 -23.62
CA VAL A 87 -3.76 -3.19 -22.18
C VAL A 87 -2.93 -2.09 -21.52
N PRO A 88 -3.57 -1.18 -20.76
CA PRO A 88 -2.85 -0.15 -20.04
C PRO A 88 -2.04 -0.74 -18.89
N CYS A 89 -1.03 0.02 -18.50
CA CYS A 89 -0.25 -0.26 -17.32
C CYS A 89 -1.09 0.00 -16.05
N HIS A 90 -1.09 -0.97 -15.11
CA HIS A 90 -1.78 -0.88 -13.80
C HIS A 90 -0.87 -1.07 -12.57
N PHE A 91 -1.24 -0.43 -11.45
CA PHE A 91 -0.82 -0.81 -10.11
C PHE A 91 -1.75 -1.88 -9.54
N LEU A 92 -1.18 -2.80 -8.78
CA LEU A 92 -1.92 -3.85 -8.10
C LEU A 92 -2.38 -3.37 -6.73
N VAL A 93 -3.67 -3.46 -6.44
CA VAL A 93 -4.30 -3.01 -5.20
C VAL A 93 -5.13 -4.11 -4.55
N ASP A 94 -5.43 -3.97 -3.26
CA ASP A 94 -6.37 -4.87 -2.58
C ASP A 94 -7.81 -4.68 -3.08
N GLN A 95 -8.67 -5.67 -2.81
CA GLN A 95 -10.08 -5.71 -3.22
C GLN A 95 -10.88 -4.49 -2.72
N GLY A 96 -10.48 -3.89 -1.59
CA GLY A 96 -11.11 -2.69 -1.03
C GLY A 96 -11.02 -1.43 -1.90
N PHE A 97 -10.08 -1.40 -2.86
CA PHE A 97 -9.93 -0.29 -3.79
C PHE A 97 -10.96 -0.36 -4.94
N ARG A 98 -11.22 0.79 -5.55
CA ARG A 98 -12.02 0.88 -6.78
C ARG A 98 -11.17 0.45 -7.98
N LEU A 99 -11.76 -0.35 -8.88
CA LEU A 99 -11.15 -0.66 -10.17
C LEU A 99 -11.13 0.60 -11.06
N THR A 100 -9.98 0.94 -11.63
CA THR A 100 -9.79 2.09 -12.52
C THR A 100 -8.83 1.72 -13.66
N THR A 101 -8.58 2.65 -14.59
CA THR A 101 -7.55 2.47 -15.62
C THR A 101 -6.15 2.26 -15.03
N ARG A 102 -5.87 2.79 -13.83
CA ARG A 102 -4.56 2.65 -13.18
C ARG A 102 -4.54 1.63 -12.05
N PHE A 103 -5.68 1.19 -11.53
CA PHE A 103 -5.77 0.20 -10.46
C PHE A 103 -6.43 -1.09 -10.92
N MET A 104 -5.69 -2.18 -10.81
CA MET A 104 -6.20 -3.55 -10.96
C MET A 104 -6.39 -4.16 -9.58
N ARG A 105 -7.56 -4.77 -9.35
CA ARG A 105 -7.92 -5.45 -8.09
C ARG A 105 -8.34 -6.90 -8.35
N PRO A 106 -8.25 -7.81 -7.37
CA PRO A 106 -8.69 -9.18 -7.57
C PRO A 106 -10.22 -9.26 -7.76
N TYR A 107 -10.68 -10.31 -8.45
CA TYR A 107 -12.10 -10.64 -8.49
C TYR A 107 -12.63 -10.93 -7.08
N PRO A 108 -13.91 -10.63 -6.79
CA PRO A 108 -14.51 -11.00 -5.50
C PRO A 108 -14.38 -12.49 -5.20
N ASN A 109 -14.11 -12.83 -3.94
CA ASN A 109 -13.89 -14.22 -3.52
C ASN A 109 -15.06 -15.16 -3.88
N ALA A 110 -16.30 -14.67 -3.82
CA ALA A 110 -17.48 -15.44 -4.23
C ALA A 110 -17.47 -15.80 -5.73
N GLU A 111 -16.97 -14.91 -6.59
CA GLU A 111 -16.84 -15.15 -8.03
C GLU A 111 -15.65 -16.06 -8.36
N ALA A 112 -14.54 -15.90 -7.64
CA ALA A 112 -13.37 -16.76 -7.79
C ALA A 112 -13.61 -18.18 -7.25
N ALA A 113 -14.54 -18.34 -6.30
CA ALA A 113 -14.94 -19.64 -5.80
C ALA A 113 -15.64 -20.48 -6.89
N SER A 114 -16.49 -19.86 -7.70
CA SER A 114 -17.27 -20.53 -8.74
C SER A 114 -16.60 -20.58 -10.12
N ASN A 115 -15.47 -19.88 -10.33
CA ASN A 115 -14.80 -19.81 -11.62
C ASN A 115 -13.28 -20.01 -11.51
N SER A 116 -12.78 -21.10 -12.10
CA SER A 116 -11.36 -21.49 -12.06
C SER A 116 -10.42 -20.46 -12.70
N ARG A 117 -10.85 -19.78 -13.78
CA ARG A 117 -10.06 -18.73 -14.44
C ARG A 117 -9.92 -17.50 -13.56
N LYS A 118 -11.00 -17.06 -12.90
CA LYS A 118 -10.96 -15.95 -11.93
C LYS A 118 -10.08 -16.29 -10.72
N ARG A 119 -10.16 -17.53 -10.24
CA ARG A 119 -9.28 -18.01 -9.17
C ARG A 119 -7.81 -17.98 -9.57
N TYR A 120 -7.49 -18.44 -10.77
CA TYR A 120 -6.13 -18.42 -11.30
C TYR A 120 -5.60 -16.99 -11.47
N PHE A 121 -6.44 -16.08 -11.98
CA PHE A 121 -6.11 -14.66 -12.05
C PHE A 121 -5.80 -14.08 -10.68
N ASN A 122 -6.68 -14.27 -9.69
CA ASN A 122 -6.46 -13.79 -8.32
C ASN A 122 -5.17 -14.36 -7.72
N TYR A 123 -4.87 -15.64 -7.94
CA TYR A 123 -3.62 -16.25 -7.48
C TYR A 123 -2.39 -15.54 -8.05
N LYS A 124 -2.34 -15.32 -9.37
CA LYS A 124 -1.22 -14.62 -10.02
C LYS A 124 -1.12 -13.17 -9.57
N MET A 125 -2.24 -12.49 -9.49
CA MET A 125 -2.30 -11.09 -9.10
C MET A 125 -1.87 -10.90 -7.64
N ASN A 126 -2.34 -11.73 -6.71
CA ASN A 126 -1.91 -11.68 -5.30
C ASN A 126 -0.42 -12.02 -5.16
N SER A 127 0.09 -12.98 -5.95
CA SER A 127 1.52 -13.29 -5.96
C SER A 127 2.35 -12.08 -6.40
N ALA A 128 1.95 -11.37 -7.47
CA ALA A 128 2.63 -10.16 -7.90
C ALA A 128 2.47 -9.01 -6.90
N ARG A 129 1.29 -8.86 -6.28
CA ARG A 129 1.00 -7.84 -5.27
C ARG A 129 1.86 -8.02 -4.02
N SER A 130 2.28 -9.25 -3.69
CA SER A 130 3.09 -9.54 -2.49
C SER A 130 4.39 -8.73 -2.38
N VAL A 131 4.86 -8.08 -3.45
CA VAL A 131 6.02 -7.19 -3.44
C VAL A 131 5.95 -6.10 -2.37
N VAL A 132 4.77 -5.49 -2.15
CA VAL A 132 4.57 -4.43 -1.15
C VAL A 132 4.57 -4.99 0.28
N GLU A 133 3.95 -6.16 0.49
CA GLU A 133 3.96 -6.85 1.78
C GLU A 133 5.38 -7.32 2.13
N ASN A 134 6.12 -7.83 1.15
CA ASN A 134 7.52 -8.22 1.29
C ASN A 134 8.40 -7.02 1.62
N TYR A 135 8.19 -5.88 0.96
CA TYR A 135 8.87 -4.63 1.30
C TYR A 135 8.64 -4.24 2.77
N PHE A 136 7.38 -4.28 3.24
CA PHE A 136 7.07 -4.03 4.65
C PHE A 136 7.76 -5.03 5.58
N GLY A 137 7.82 -6.32 5.19
CA GLY A 137 8.52 -7.37 5.92
C GLY A 137 10.03 -7.11 6.03
N MET A 138 10.68 -6.74 4.92
CA MET A 138 12.11 -6.42 4.89
C MET A 138 12.43 -5.17 5.70
N LEU A 139 11.64 -4.10 5.54
CA LEU A 139 11.78 -2.87 6.30
C LEU A 139 11.67 -3.14 7.82
N ALA A 140 10.68 -3.93 8.24
CA ALA A 140 10.50 -4.29 9.64
C ALA A 140 11.53 -5.31 10.16
N GLY A 141 12.03 -6.19 9.29
CA GLY A 141 13.11 -7.12 9.61
C GLY A 141 14.43 -6.40 9.90
N ARG A 142 14.75 -5.38 9.08
CA ARG A 142 15.91 -4.51 9.29
C ARG A 142 15.72 -3.59 10.49
N PHE A 143 14.55 -2.96 10.59
CA PHE A 143 14.22 -2.03 11.66
C PHE A 143 13.15 -2.63 12.57
N ARG A 144 13.60 -3.47 13.50
CA ARG A 144 12.73 -4.17 14.48
C ARG A 144 11.85 -3.23 15.32
N LEU A 145 12.12 -1.92 15.34
CA LEU A 145 11.24 -0.91 15.91
C LEU A 145 9.81 -1.01 15.34
N LEU A 146 9.66 -1.28 14.05
CA LEU A 146 8.36 -1.38 13.36
C LEU A 146 7.56 -2.63 13.73
N LEU A 147 8.16 -3.57 14.46
CA LEU A 147 7.51 -4.75 15.03
C LEU A 147 6.99 -4.51 16.45
N ARG A 148 7.25 -3.33 17.02
CA ARG A 148 6.87 -2.95 18.38
C ARG A 148 5.92 -1.76 18.35
N ARG A 149 5.28 -1.48 19.49
CA ARG A 149 4.53 -0.24 19.67
C ARG A 149 5.51 0.92 19.81
N VAL A 150 5.46 1.86 18.89
CA VAL A 150 6.30 3.06 18.92
C VAL A 150 5.72 4.06 19.93
N HIS A 151 6.59 4.64 20.76
CA HIS A 151 6.24 5.71 21.68
C HIS A 151 6.54 7.06 21.04
N GLY A 152 5.58 7.98 21.05
CA GLY A 152 5.75 9.32 20.51
C GLY A 152 4.42 9.99 20.18
N THR A 153 4.49 11.27 19.84
CA THR A 153 3.37 11.95 19.17
C THR A 153 3.25 11.43 17.73
N PRO A 154 2.09 11.56 17.08
CA PRO A 154 1.93 11.12 15.70
C PRO A 154 3.01 11.65 14.78
N GLU A 155 3.34 12.94 14.91
CA GLU A 155 4.35 13.64 14.10
C GLU A 155 5.73 13.00 14.26
N LYS A 156 6.17 12.78 15.50
CA LYS A 156 7.46 12.11 15.77
C LYS A 156 7.49 10.70 15.21
N ILE A 157 6.38 9.97 15.28
CA ILE A 157 6.31 8.62 14.71
C ILE A 157 6.42 8.70 13.19
N LYS A 158 5.79 9.70 12.53
CA LYS A 158 5.94 9.90 11.09
C LYS A 158 7.40 10.15 10.72
N ASP A 159 8.08 11.05 11.43
CA ASP A 159 9.49 11.39 11.17
C ASP A 159 10.40 10.17 11.31
N ILE A 160 10.18 9.37 12.37
CA ILE A 160 10.91 8.11 12.57
C ILE A 160 10.67 7.16 11.40
N VAL A 161 9.41 6.86 11.09
CA VAL A 161 9.06 5.89 10.03
C VAL A 161 9.61 6.34 8.68
N LEU A 162 9.48 7.62 8.34
CA LEU A 162 10.03 8.19 7.11
C LEU A 162 11.55 8.04 7.05
N SER A 163 12.24 8.37 8.15
CA SER A 163 13.70 8.20 8.23
C SER A 163 14.12 6.75 7.99
N LEU A 164 13.37 5.78 8.53
CA LEU A 164 13.63 4.35 8.31
C LEU A 164 13.41 3.94 6.85
N MET A 165 12.33 4.40 6.22
CA MET A 165 12.04 4.11 4.81
C MET A 165 13.13 4.65 3.88
N VAL A 166 13.49 5.93 4.04
CA VAL A 166 14.54 6.57 3.23
C VAL A 166 15.89 5.87 3.43
N THR A 167 16.25 5.56 4.68
CA THR A 167 17.49 4.83 4.98
C THR A 167 17.51 3.43 4.35
N TYR A 168 16.36 2.75 4.34
CA TYR A 168 16.23 1.45 3.70
C TYR A 168 16.42 1.56 2.19
N ASP A 169 15.67 2.44 1.53
CA ASP A 169 15.68 2.58 0.08
C ASP A 169 17.04 3.03 -0.47
N ILE A 170 17.74 3.94 0.24
CA ILE A 170 19.12 4.33 -0.12
C ILE A 170 20.08 3.16 -0.04
N SER A 171 19.89 2.24 0.90
CA SER A 171 20.76 1.06 1.02
C SER A 171 20.55 0.00 -0.06
N LEU A 172 19.55 0.18 -0.93
CA LEU A 172 19.28 -0.64 -2.11
C LEU A 172 19.83 -0.01 -3.41
N LEU A 173 20.50 1.15 -3.32
CA LEU A 173 21.23 1.79 -4.42
C LEU A 173 22.67 1.27 -4.47
#